data_AF-A0A252B9R1-F1
#
_entry.id   AF-A0A252B9R1-F1
#
_cell.length_a   1.000
_cell.length_b   1.000
_cell.length_c   1.000
_cell.angle_alpha   90.00
_cell.angle_beta   90.00
_cell.angle_gamma   90.00
#
_symmetry.space_group_name_H-M   'P 1'
#
loop_
_entity.id
_entity.type
_entity.pdbx_description
1 polymer ?
#
loop_
_entity_poly.entity_id
_entity_poly.type
_entity_poly.pdbx_seq_one_letter_code
_entity_poly.pdbx_strand_id
1 'polypeptide(L)'
;MEPEELAIIMSPQFINATFRAGEDWYYGMLERTQEANRLAQHRHSFEVANARYAVVNHQLLHDAREQNAKWKAFANDLVRKHDDYAVSVKRLLNRKDALFCSELSARNALERQLNEEKARSAEKDNEIAQLKQDWNWFSNTLDTTHAALTSEQQKVAALQAENEKLRAALSAAESDRQRLQEDNAAFLSAADHFEQKCKDLKSDLTRSQQALHEEEAEHLNLSHNLKNVHLVNEALSSASLLAMVLMEQTRGLWAAQGKPSMMDNPLASHCRSDGQPLTVREYLWFATLMREMTAHNVPDHLVSTYCPVAHRGDFLTRPVIIQEKRPD
;
A
#
# COMPACT_ATOMS: atom_id res chain seq x y z
N MET A 1 64.89 9.57 205.25
CA MET A 1 63.86 10.61 205.20
C MET A 1 63.88 11.30 206.54
N GLU A 2 64.33 12.54 206.55
CA GLU A 2 64.47 13.36 207.77
C GLU A 2 63.10 13.94 208.19
N PRO A 3 62.90 14.35 209.46
CA PRO A 3 61.60 14.83 209.96
C PRO A 3 61.03 16.03 209.19
N GLU A 4 61.89 16.90 208.67
CA GLU A 4 61.49 18.09 207.90
C GLU A 4 60.94 17.74 206.50
N GLU A 5 61.48 16.69 205.86
CA GLU A 5 60.97 16.20 204.56
C GLU A 5 59.59 15.56 204.71
N LEU A 6 59.36 14.86 205.83
CA LEU A 6 58.07 14.29 206.19
C LEU A 6 57.00 15.38 206.39
N ALA A 7 57.35 16.53 206.98
CA ALA A 7 56.41 17.63 207.18
C ALA A 7 55.97 18.30 205.87
N ILE A 8 56.87 18.39 204.87
CA ILE A 8 56.57 18.94 203.55
C ILE A 8 55.62 18.00 202.79
N ILE A 9 55.90 16.69 202.81
CA ILE A 9 55.15 15.67 202.06
C ILE A 9 53.79 15.38 202.71
N MET A 10 53.70 15.47 204.05
CA MET A 10 52.44 15.36 204.79
C MET A 10 51.67 16.68 204.86
N SER A 11 52.17 17.77 204.27
CA SER A 11 51.45 19.04 204.28
C SER A 11 50.19 18.94 203.39
N PRO A 12 49.03 19.44 203.86
CA PRO A 12 47.80 19.44 203.06
C PRO A 12 47.97 20.13 201.69
N GLN A 13 48.90 21.08 201.58
CA GLN A 13 49.22 21.76 200.33
C GLN A 13 49.94 20.84 199.34
N PHE A 14 50.94 20.07 199.79
CA PHE A 14 51.66 19.13 198.95
C PHE A 14 50.75 17.99 198.47
N ILE A 15 49.94 17.43 199.38
CA ILE A 15 48.95 16.37 199.06
C ILE A 15 47.94 16.89 198.03
N ASN A 16 47.34 18.06 198.24
CA ASN A 16 46.39 18.64 197.27
C ASN A 16 47.04 18.97 195.92
N ALA A 17 48.30 19.44 195.91
CA ALA A 17 49.01 19.73 194.67
C ALA A 17 49.31 18.44 193.87
N THR A 18 49.65 17.33 194.55
CA THR A 18 49.86 16.04 193.88
C THR A 18 48.56 15.43 193.36
N PHE A 19 47.46 15.53 194.11
CA PHE A 19 46.14 15.10 193.62
C PHE A 19 45.68 15.93 192.40
N ARG A 20 45.81 17.26 192.45
CA ARG A 20 45.51 18.13 191.30
C ARG A 20 46.38 17.82 190.10
N ALA A 21 47.69 17.64 190.29
CA ALA A 21 48.58 17.25 189.19
C ALA A 21 48.19 15.88 188.58
N GLY A 22 47.74 14.94 189.41
CA GLY A 22 47.21 13.65 188.94
C GLY A 22 45.89 13.77 188.18
N GLU A 23 44.95 14.59 188.66
CA GLU A 23 43.69 14.88 187.98
C GLU A 23 43.94 15.63 186.65
N ASP A 24 44.76 16.68 186.66
CA ASP A 24 45.14 17.45 185.47
C ASP A 24 45.83 16.55 184.43
N TRP A 25 46.68 15.62 184.87
CA TRP A 25 47.29 14.63 183.99
C TRP A 25 46.26 13.66 183.42
N TYR A 26 45.34 13.14 184.23
CA TYR A 26 44.28 12.22 183.79
C TYR A 26 43.32 12.89 182.79
N TYR A 27 42.82 14.08 183.11
CA TYR A 27 41.96 14.85 182.20
C TYR A 27 42.70 15.28 180.94
N GLY A 28 43.97 15.70 181.04
CA GLY A 28 44.80 16.01 179.87
C GLY A 28 45.13 14.78 179.01
N MET A 29 45.18 13.58 179.58
CA MET A 29 45.28 12.31 178.84
C MET A 29 43.95 11.94 178.19
N LEU A 30 42.83 12.15 178.88
CA LEU A 30 41.48 11.90 178.37
C LEU A 30 41.15 12.80 177.19
N GLU A 31 41.43 14.11 177.29
CA GLU A 31 41.26 15.08 176.19
C GLU A 31 42.11 14.72 174.98
N ARG A 32 43.39 14.38 175.19
CA ARG A 32 44.27 13.92 174.10
C ARG A 32 43.76 12.65 173.42
N THR A 33 43.17 11.74 174.19
CA THR A 33 42.60 10.49 173.67
C THR A 33 41.29 10.75 172.91
N GLN A 34 40.44 11.65 173.42
CA GLN A 34 39.23 12.09 172.73
C GLN A 34 39.56 12.81 171.42
N GLU A 35 40.58 13.66 171.41
CA GLU A 35 41.05 14.37 170.22
C GLU A 35 41.68 13.41 169.21
N ALA A 36 42.51 12.45 169.66
CA ALA A 36 43.04 11.40 168.80
C ALA A 36 41.92 10.56 168.16
N ASN A 37 40.87 10.23 168.92
CA ASN A 37 39.70 9.52 168.41
C ASN A 37 38.91 10.36 167.39
N ARG A 38 38.71 11.66 167.63
CA ARG A 38 38.08 12.57 166.65
C ARG A 38 38.89 12.65 165.36
N LEU A 39 40.22 12.82 165.46
CA LEU A 39 41.10 12.85 164.30
C LEU A 39 41.09 11.52 163.53
N ALA A 40 41.05 10.38 164.23
CA ALA A 40 40.92 9.07 163.61
C ALA A 40 39.58 8.90 162.87
N GLN A 41 38.47 9.37 163.44
CA GLN A 41 37.16 9.38 162.80
C GLN A 41 37.13 10.28 161.56
N HIS A 42 37.70 11.48 161.64
CA HIS A 42 37.83 12.39 160.50
C HIS A 42 38.68 11.77 159.38
N ARG A 43 39.83 11.19 159.72
CA ARG A 43 40.69 10.49 158.76
C ARG A 43 39.93 9.34 158.09
N HIS A 44 39.22 8.52 158.85
CA HIS A 44 38.42 7.44 158.30
C HIS A 44 37.33 7.95 157.36
N SER A 45 36.62 9.03 157.72
CA SER A 45 35.60 9.65 156.87
C SER A 45 36.17 10.19 155.55
N PHE A 46 37.38 10.78 155.60
CA PHE A 46 38.10 11.27 154.43
C PHE A 46 38.54 10.13 153.52
N GLU A 47 39.09 9.05 154.09
CA GLU A 47 39.48 7.85 153.34
C GLU A 47 38.27 7.22 152.63
N VAL A 48 37.12 7.11 153.31
CA VAL A 48 35.86 6.63 152.72
C VAL A 48 35.37 7.55 151.59
N ALA A 49 35.40 8.87 151.79
CA ALA A 49 35.01 9.82 150.75
C ALA A 49 35.94 9.77 149.53
N ASN A 50 37.25 9.67 149.74
CA ASN A 50 38.23 9.57 148.67
C ASN A 50 38.09 8.25 147.88
N ALA A 51 37.82 7.13 148.57
CA ALA A 51 37.53 5.86 147.91
C ALA A 51 36.26 5.95 147.03
N ARG A 52 35.20 6.59 147.52
CA ARG A 52 33.98 6.84 146.73
C ARG A 52 34.25 7.73 145.52
N TYR A 53 35.04 8.79 145.70
CA TYR A 53 35.42 9.69 144.60
C TYR A 53 36.19 8.95 143.50
N ALA A 54 37.14 8.07 143.87
CA ALA A 54 37.86 7.25 142.91
C ALA A 54 36.93 6.32 142.10
N VAL A 55 35.94 5.70 142.75
CA VAL A 55 34.94 4.85 142.08
C VAL A 55 34.08 5.66 141.11
N VAL A 56 33.54 6.80 141.55
CA VAL A 56 32.71 7.67 140.69
C VAL A 56 33.51 8.20 139.50
N ASN A 57 34.75 8.64 139.71
CA ASN A 57 35.60 9.09 138.61
C ASN A 57 35.90 7.96 137.62
N HIS A 58 36.13 6.73 138.09
CA HIS A 58 36.33 5.60 137.21
C HIS A 58 35.08 5.29 136.38
N GLN A 59 33.90 5.34 136.99
CA GLN A 59 32.62 5.17 136.30
C GLN A 59 32.39 6.26 135.25
N LEU A 60 32.56 7.54 135.60
CA LEU A 60 32.39 8.65 134.66
C LEU A 60 33.36 8.55 133.46
N LEU A 61 34.62 8.19 133.71
CA LEU A 61 35.60 8.00 132.63
C LEU A 61 35.28 6.78 131.76
N HIS A 62 34.80 5.69 132.37
CA HIS A 62 34.37 4.51 131.65
C HIS A 62 33.16 4.83 130.74
N ASP A 63 32.12 5.44 131.30
CA ASP A 63 30.90 5.79 130.58
C ASP A 63 31.18 6.80 129.45
N ALA A 64 32.02 7.80 129.70
CA ALA A 64 32.45 8.75 128.67
C ALA A 64 33.22 8.07 127.53
N ARG A 65 34.08 7.09 127.84
CA ARG A 65 34.80 6.30 126.82
C ARG A 65 33.85 5.42 126.02
N GLU A 66 32.88 4.79 126.66
CA GLU A 66 31.88 3.95 126.00
C GLU A 66 30.98 4.77 125.07
N GLN A 67 30.51 5.94 125.55
CA GLN A 67 29.75 6.87 124.71
C GLN A 67 30.58 7.38 123.53
N ASN A 68 31.85 7.75 123.74
CA ASN A 68 32.73 8.18 122.65
C ASN A 68 32.93 7.05 121.61
N ALA A 69 33.10 5.81 122.05
CA ALA A 69 33.19 4.65 121.17
C ALA A 69 31.91 4.46 120.34
N LYS A 70 30.73 4.58 120.98
CA LYS A 70 29.42 4.52 120.31
C LYS A 70 29.26 5.63 119.26
N TRP A 71 29.62 6.87 119.60
CA TRP A 71 29.58 8.00 118.68
C TRP A 71 30.54 7.84 117.51
N LYS A 72 31.76 7.35 117.74
CA LYS A 72 32.72 7.04 116.67
C LYS A 72 32.21 5.94 115.75
N ALA A 73 31.66 4.87 116.30
CA ALA A 73 31.08 3.79 115.50
C ALA A 73 29.90 4.29 114.65
N PHE A 74 29.00 5.11 115.24
CA PHE A 74 27.89 5.72 114.52
C PHE A 74 28.36 6.66 113.40
N ALA A 75 29.31 7.55 113.69
CA ALA A 75 29.86 8.47 112.69
C ALA A 75 30.53 7.71 111.53
N ASN A 76 31.32 6.68 111.83
CA ASN A 76 31.95 5.85 110.80
C ASN A 76 30.92 5.09 109.95
N ASP A 77 29.86 4.57 110.56
CA ASP A 77 28.78 3.91 109.80
C ASP A 77 28.03 4.91 108.91
N LEU A 78 27.80 6.14 109.39
CA LEU A 78 27.16 7.20 108.61
C LEU A 78 28.02 7.59 107.40
N VAL A 79 29.33 7.78 107.58
CA VAL A 79 30.28 8.07 106.49
C VAL A 79 30.30 6.94 105.48
N ARG A 80 30.40 5.68 105.94
CA ARG A 80 30.37 4.51 105.06
C ARG A 80 29.09 4.45 104.22
N LYS A 81 27.93 4.64 104.85
CA LYS A 81 26.63 4.66 104.15
C LYS A 81 26.55 5.79 103.13
N HIS A 82 27.07 6.97 103.46
CA HIS A 82 27.14 8.09 102.54
C HIS A 82 28.03 7.79 101.33
N ASP A 83 29.22 7.21 101.56
CA ASP A 83 30.15 6.86 100.49
C ASP A 83 29.57 5.77 99.57
N ASP A 84 28.95 4.73 100.14
CA ASP A 84 28.25 3.69 99.40
C ASP A 84 27.09 4.27 98.56
N TYR A 85 26.34 5.23 99.11
CA TYR A 85 25.29 5.94 98.40
C TYR A 85 25.86 6.80 97.26
N ALA A 86 26.92 7.56 97.50
CA ALA A 86 27.55 8.41 96.50
C ALA A 86 28.09 7.59 95.31
N VAL A 87 28.73 6.44 95.59
CA VAL A 87 29.16 5.50 94.55
C VAL A 87 27.98 4.94 93.76
N SER A 88 26.89 4.57 94.44
CA SER A 88 25.69 4.03 93.80
C SER A 88 25.01 5.07 92.90
N VAL A 89 24.86 6.31 93.37
CA VAL A 89 24.30 7.41 92.60
C VAL A 89 25.17 7.72 91.38
N LYS A 90 26.50 7.79 91.54
CA LYS A 90 27.42 8.02 90.42
C LYS A 90 27.33 6.91 89.36
N ARG A 91 27.22 5.64 89.78
CA ARG A 91 27.01 4.52 88.85
C ARG A 91 25.69 4.63 88.09
N LEU A 92 24.60 4.99 88.78
CA LEU A 92 23.29 5.17 88.16
C LEU A 92 23.30 6.33 87.15
N LEU A 93 23.94 7.45 87.51
CA LEU A 93 24.09 8.60 86.61
C LEU A 93 24.89 8.22 85.35
N ASN A 94 26.07 7.61 85.53
CA ASN A 94 26.89 7.15 84.40
C ASN A 94 26.13 6.16 83.49
N ARG A 95 25.33 5.26 84.07
CA ARG A 95 24.50 4.32 83.31
C ARG A 95 23.42 5.06 82.52
N LYS A 96 22.77 6.06 83.11
CA LYS A 96 21.76 6.88 82.43
C LYS A 96 22.38 7.66 81.27
N ASP A 97 23.55 8.27 81.49
CA ASP A 97 24.26 9.03 80.44
C ASP A 97 24.69 8.11 79.29
N ALA A 98 25.19 6.91 79.59
CA ALA A 98 25.55 5.93 78.57
C ALA A 98 24.34 5.47 77.75
N LEU A 99 23.20 5.22 78.39
CA LEU A 99 21.95 4.87 77.71
C LEU A 99 21.47 6.03 76.82
N PHE A 100 21.46 7.25 77.33
CA PHE A 100 21.07 8.43 76.58
C PHE A 100 21.96 8.66 75.35
N CYS A 101 23.29 8.55 75.52
CA CYS A 101 24.24 8.65 74.40
C CYS A 101 24.01 7.54 73.36
N SER A 102 23.73 6.32 73.80
CA SER A 102 23.42 5.20 72.90
C SER A 102 22.12 5.45 72.12
N GLU A 103 21.05 5.86 72.79
CA GLU A 103 19.76 6.19 72.15
C GLU A 103 19.90 7.34 71.16
N LEU A 104 20.63 8.41 71.52
CA LEU A 104 20.89 9.54 70.64
C LEU A 104 21.69 9.10 69.40
N SER A 105 22.70 8.24 69.56
CA SER A 105 23.47 7.72 68.44
C SER A 105 22.63 6.84 67.50
N ALA A 106 21.75 6.00 68.07
CA ALA A 106 20.84 5.15 67.30
C ALA A 106 19.81 5.99 66.53
N ARG A 107 19.25 7.02 67.17
CA ARG A 107 18.34 7.97 66.52
C ARG A 107 19.02 8.68 65.35
N ASN A 108 20.23 9.18 65.54
CA ASN A 108 20.99 9.83 64.48
C ASN A 108 21.30 8.87 63.32
N ALA A 109 21.57 7.58 63.61
CA ALA A 109 21.78 6.57 62.57
C ALA A 109 20.50 6.30 61.77
N LEU A 110 19.35 6.15 62.45
CA LEU A 110 18.05 5.98 61.80
C LEU A 110 17.67 7.21 60.95
N GLU A 111 17.96 8.42 61.42
CA GLU A 111 17.71 9.65 60.67
C GLU A 111 18.55 9.72 59.38
N ARG A 112 19.82 9.28 59.42
CA ARG A 112 20.64 9.16 58.20
C ARG A 112 20.07 8.14 57.23
N GLN A 113 19.70 6.95 57.72
CA GLN A 113 19.07 5.92 56.89
C GLN A 113 17.77 6.42 56.25
N LEU A 114 16.93 7.13 57.01
CA LEU A 114 15.71 7.73 56.49
C LEU A 114 15.99 8.76 55.39
N ASN A 115 17.03 9.58 55.55
CA ASN A 115 17.42 10.57 54.55
C ASN A 115 17.99 9.91 53.28
N GLU A 116 18.76 8.84 53.42
CA GLU A 116 19.25 8.04 52.29
C GLU A 116 18.09 7.39 51.52
N GLU A 117 17.13 6.76 52.21
CA GLU A 117 15.95 6.18 51.57
C GLU A 117 15.07 7.24 50.91
N LYS A 118 14.92 8.42 51.51
CA LYS A 118 14.23 9.56 50.87
C LYS A 118 14.94 10.00 49.58
N ALA A 119 16.27 10.06 49.58
CA ALA A 119 17.03 10.42 48.39
C ALA A 119 16.87 9.36 47.29
N ARG A 120 16.95 8.06 47.63
CA ARG A 120 16.70 6.96 46.68
C ARG A 120 15.26 6.98 46.14
N SER A 121 14.28 7.26 46.99
CA SER A 121 12.88 7.40 46.56
C SER A 121 12.72 8.55 45.58
N ALA A 122 13.32 9.71 45.84
CA ALA A 122 13.27 10.85 44.94
C ALA A 122 13.97 10.57 43.59
N GLU A 123 15.09 9.83 43.60
CA GLU A 123 15.75 9.36 42.38
C GLU A 123 14.82 8.46 41.56
N LYS A 124 14.13 7.51 42.22
CA LYS A 124 13.13 6.65 41.56
C LYS A 124 11.93 7.42 41.02
N ASP A 125 11.44 8.42 41.74
CA ASP A 125 10.36 9.29 41.24
C ASP A 125 10.78 10.06 39.98
N ASN A 126 12.03 10.53 39.92
CA ASN A 126 12.59 11.17 38.73
C ASN A 126 12.73 10.17 37.56
N GLU A 127 13.21 8.95 37.81
CA GLU A 127 13.24 7.88 36.79
C GLU A 127 11.84 7.58 36.23
N ILE A 128 10.83 7.48 37.11
CA ILE A 128 9.43 7.25 36.71
C ILE A 128 8.91 8.43 35.88
N ALA A 129 9.23 9.66 36.25
CA ALA A 129 8.84 10.85 35.49
C ALA A 129 9.46 10.83 34.08
N GLN A 130 10.74 10.47 33.95
CA GLN A 130 11.41 10.32 32.66
C GLN A 130 10.75 9.21 31.82
N LEU A 131 10.50 8.05 32.40
CA LEU A 131 9.84 6.94 31.69
C LEU A 131 8.43 7.31 31.20
N LYS A 132 7.68 8.12 31.95
CA LYS A 132 6.38 8.65 31.51
C LYS A 132 6.53 9.61 30.34
N GLN A 133 7.56 10.46 30.35
CA GLN A 133 7.84 11.36 29.23
C GLN A 133 8.22 10.58 27.97
N ASP A 134 9.10 9.59 28.10
CA ASP A 134 9.51 8.72 27.00
C ASP A 134 8.32 7.94 26.45
N TRP A 135 7.48 7.37 27.32
CA TRP A 135 6.24 6.68 26.92
C TRP A 135 5.31 7.59 26.13
N ASN A 136 5.08 8.82 26.59
CA ASN A 136 4.24 9.78 25.88
C ASN A 136 4.84 10.13 24.50
N TRP A 137 6.17 10.26 24.42
CA TRP A 137 6.86 10.48 23.15
C TRP A 137 6.69 9.29 22.18
N PHE A 138 6.87 8.05 22.66
CA PHE A 138 6.64 6.84 21.87
C PHE A 138 5.20 6.72 21.42
N SER A 139 4.23 6.97 22.30
CA SER A 139 2.79 6.93 21.98
C SER A 139 2.45 7.92 20.87
N ASN A 140 2.88 9.18 21.00
CA ASN A 140 2.65 10.20 19.97
C ASN A 140 3.31 9.83 18.64
N THR A 141 4.53 9.27 18.68
CA THR A 141 5.24 8.81 17.48
C THR A 141 4.50 7.64 16.82
N LEU A 142 3.96 6.71 17.61
CA LEU A 142 3.15 5.61 17.10
C LEU A 142 1.85 6.12 16.47
N ASP A 143 1.16 7.07 17.10
CA ASP A 143 -0.08 7.65 16.56
C ASP A 143 0.16 8.39 15.24
N THR A 144 1.25 9.18 15.15
CA THR A 144 1.62 9.87 13.91
C THR A 144 2.01 8.90 12.79
N THR A 145 2.79 7.86 13.09
CA THR A 145 3.15 6.84 12.10
C THR A 145 1.96 6.00 11.66
N HIS A 146 1.03 5.70 12.58
CA HIS A 146 -0.22 5.02 12.24
C HIS A 146 -1.08 5.88 11.30
N ALA A 147 -1.25 7.17 11.59
CA ALA A 147 -1.97 8.09 10.73
C ALA A 147 -1.32 8.22 9.34
N ALA A 148 0.01 8.28 9.28
CA ALA A 148 0.75 8.29 8.02
C ALA A 148 0.54 6.98 7.23
N LEU A 149 0.59 5.83 7.89
CA LEU A 149 0.34 4.53 7.27
C LEU A 149 -1.09 4.44 6.71
N THR A 150 -2.10 4.89 7.46
CA THR A 150 -3.49 4.93 6.98
C THR A 150 -3.64 5.82 5.76
N SER A 151 -2.98 6.99 5.74
CA SER A 151 -2.94 7.88 4.58
C SER A 151 -2.30 7.20 3.37
N GLU A 152 -1.17 6.50 3.53
CA GLU A 152 -0.53 5.77 2.43
C GLU A 152 -1.41 4.61 1.93
N GLN A 153 -2.08 3.88 2.81
CA GLN A 153 -3.05 2.85 2.41
C GLN A 153 -4.19 3.42 1.56
N GLN A 154 -4.70 4.60 1.91
CA GLN A 154 -5.72 5.29 1.10
C GLN A 154 -5.18 5.70 -0.27
N LYS A 155 -3.93 6.20 -0.35
CA LYS A 155 -3.29 6.52 -1.63
C LYS A 155 -3.09 5.27 -2.50
N VAL A 156 -2.66 4.16 -1.92
CA VAL A 156 -2.52 2.89 -2.63
C VAL A 156 -3.86 2.40 -3.16
N ALA A 157 -4.93 2.46 -2.36
CA ALA A 157 -6.27 2.10 -2.82
C ALA A 157 -6.75 3.00 -3.98
N ALA A 158 -6.47 4.30 -3.93
CA ALA A 158 -6.78 5.22 -5.02
C ALA A 158 -5.99 4.88 -6.31
N LEU A 159 -4.69 4.59 -6.19
CA LEU A 159 -3.85 4.17 -7.31
C LEU A 159 -4.27 2.81 -7.91
N GLN A 160 -4.77 1.89 -7.08
CA GLN A 160 -5.35 0.62 -7.55
C GLN A 160 -6.61 0.87 -8.38
N ALA A 161 -7.53 1.70 -7.89
CA ALA A 161 -8.74 2.07 -8.62
C ALA A 161 -8.41 2.79 -9.94
N GLU A 162 -7.39 3.64 -9.96
CA GLU A 162 -6.91 4.29 -11.19
C GLU A 162 -6.30 3.29 -12.17
N ASN A 163 -5.48 2.35 -11.69
CA ASN A 163 -4.93 1.27 -12.52
C ASN A 163 -6.03 0.40 -13.13
N GLU A 164 -7.09 0.07 -12.39
CA GLU A 164 -8.23 -0.67 -12.91
C GLU A 164 -8.95 0.08 -14.03
N LYS A 165 -9.14 1.39 -13.88
CA LYS A 165 -9.69 2.25 -14.94
C LYS A 165 -8.80 2.27 -16.18
N LEU A 166 -7.48 2.41 -16.00
CA LEU A 166 -6.53 2.40 -17.11
C LEU A 166 -6.50 1.04 -17.83
N ARG A 167 -6.56 -0.07 -17.10
CA ARG A 167 -6.66 -1.42 -17.68
C ARG A 167 -7.94 -1.60 -18.47
N ALA A 168 -9.08 -1.13 -17.96
CA ALA A 168 -10.35 -1.17 -18.68
C ALA A 168 -10.29 -0.32 -19.96
N ALA A 169 -9.72 0.88 -19.89
CA ALA A 169 -9.55 1.76 -21.05
C ALA A 169 -8.61 1.14 -22.11
N LEU A 170 -7.52 0.51 -21.68
CA LEU A 170 -6.60 -0.21 -22.58
C LEU A 170 -7.29 -1.37 -23.28
N SER A 171 -8.04 -2.19 -22.53
CA SER A 171 -8.79 -3.31 -23.10
C SER A 171 -9.84 -2.86 -24.12
N ALA A 172 -10.53 -1.74 -23.85
CA ALA A 172 -11.45 -1.14 -24.82
C ALA A 172 -10.73 -0.67 -26.09
N ALA A 173 -9.59 0.02 -25.95
CA ALA A 173 -8.80 0.47 -27.09
C ALA A 173 -8.23 -0.69 -27.93
N GLU A 174 -7.83 -1.80 -27.29
CA GLU A 174 -7.40 -3.02 -27.98
C GLU A 174 -8.55 -3.67 -28.76
N SER A 175 -9.75 -3.71 -28.18
CA SER A 175 -10.96 -4.19 -28.85
C SER A 175 -11.32 -3.33 -30.05
N ASP A 176 -11.27 -2.00 -29.92
CA ASP A 176 -11.50 -1.06 -31.02
C ASP A 176 -10.45 -1.23 -32.13
N ARG A 177 -9.18 -1.40 -31.77
CA ARG A 177 -8.10 -1.67 -32.73
C ARG A 177 -8.38 -2.96 -33.51
N GLN A 178 -8.83 -4.02 -32.84
CA GLN A 178 -9.16 -5.29 -33.48
C GLN A 178 -10.35 -5.15 -34.43
N ARG A 179 -11.42 -4.47 -33.99
CA ARG A 179 -12.57 -4.17 -34.85
C ARG A 179 -12.16 -3.38 -36.09
N LEU A 180 -11.33 -2.34 -35.95
CA LEU A 180 -10.84 -1.56 -37.09
C LEU A 180 -9.96 -2.40 -38.03
N GLN A 181 -9.19 -3.36 -37.51
CA GLN A 181 -8.44 -4.30 -38.35
C GLN A 181 -9.36 -5.22 -39.15
N GLU A 182 -10.43 -5.72 -38.53
CA GLU A 182 -11.46 -6.52 -39.21
C GLU A 182 -12.20 -5.71 -40.28
N ASP A 183 -12.64 -4.49 -39.93
CA ASP A 183 -13.28 -3.56 -40.88
C ASP A 183 -12.35 -3.26 -42.06
N ASN A 184 -11.06 -3.00 -41.81
CA ASN A 184 -10.09 -2.74 -42.87
C ASN A 184 -9.85 -3.96 -43.76
N ALA A 185 -9.78 -5.17 -43.18
CA ALA A 185 -9.70 -6.41 -43.97
C ALA A 185 -10.95 -6.62 -44.84
N ALA A 186 -12.14 -6.31 -44.33
CA ALA A 186 -13.38 -6.35 -45.09
C ALA A 186 -13.39 -5.32 -46.22
N PHE A 187 -12.90 -4.09 -45.98
CA PHE A 187 -12.77 -3.07 -47.02
C PHE A 187 -11.79 -3.48 -48.11
N LEU A 188 -10.64 -4.05 -47.76
CA LEU A 188 -9.67 -4.57 -48.74
C LEU A 188 -10.28 -5.69 -49.59
N SER A 189 -10.97 -6.64 -48.97
CA SER A 189 -11.67 -7.71 -49.71
C SER A 189 -12.77 -7.17 -50.63
N ALA A 190 -13.54 -6.17 -50.17
CA ALA A 190 -14.53 -5.49 -50.99
C ALA A 190 -13.88 -4.75 -52.17
N ALA A 191 -12.74 -4.09 -51.94
CA ALA A 191 -11.97 -3.41 -52.97
C ALA A 191 -11.45 -4.39 -54.04
N ASP A 192 -10.90 -5.54 -53.63
CA ASP A 192 -10.46 -6.60 -54.54
C ASP A 192 -11.64 -7.12 -55.40
N HIS A 193 -12.80 -7.33 -54.78
CA HIS A 193 -14.02 -7.74 -55.48
C HIS A 193 -14.52 -6.66 -56.46
N PHE A 194 -14.46 -5.39 -56.10
CA PHE A 194 -14.76 -4.28 -57.02
C PHE A 194 -13.78 -4.21 -58.18
N GLU A 195 -12.48 -4.38 -57.92
CA GLU A 195 -11.47 -4.41 -58.97
C GLU A 195 -11.72 -5.58 -59.93
N GLN A 196 -12.07 -6.75 -59.42
CA GLN A 196 -12.42 -7.90 -60.24
C GLN A 196 -13.67 -7.62 -61.10
N LYS A 197 -14.73 -7.05 -60.51
CA LYS A 197 -15.91 -6.62 -61.29
C LYS A 197 -15.55 -5.62 -62.39
N CYS A 198 -14.66 -4.67 -62.13
CA CYS A 198 -14.20 -3.73 -63.16
C CYS A 198 -13.44 -4.44 -64.29
N LYS A 199 -12.61 -5.45 -63.99
CA LYS A 199 -11.94 -6.28 -64.99
C LYS A 199 -12.95 -7.06 -65.83
N ASP A 200 -13.93 -7.68 -65.18
CA ASP A 200 -14.98 -8.43 -65.85
C ASP A 200 -15.81 -7.51 -66.78
N LEU A 201 -16.24 -6.35 -66.27
CA LEU A 201 -16.99 -5.35 -67.05
C LEU A 201 -16.19 -4.84 -68.25
N LYS A 202 -14.88 -4.62 -68.09
CA LYS A 202 -13.99 -4.22 -69.18
C LYS A 202 -13.89 -5.32 -70.24
N SER A 203 -13.83 -6.58 -69.82
CA SER A 203 -13.82 -7.73 -70.74
C SER A 203 -15.15 -7.86 -71.49
N ASP A 204 -16.28 -7.64 -70.82
CA ASP A 204 -17.61 -7.65 -71.42
C ASP A 204 -17.77 -6.50 -72.42
N LEU A 205 -17.27 -5.30 -72.08
CA LEU A 205 -17.25 -4.17 -73.01
C LEU A 205 -16.45 -4.49 -74.27
N THR A 206 -15.26 -5.08 -74.13
CA THR A 206 -14.47 -5.48 -75.31
C THR A 206 -15.18 -6.54 -76.15
N ARG A 207 -15.87 -7.50 -75.52
CA ARG A 207 -16.66 -8.51 -76.23
C ARG A 207 -17.85 -7.88 -76.97
N SER A 208 -18.54 -6.92 -76.34
CA SER A 208 -19.65 -6.20 -76.97
C SER A 208 -19.21 -5.33 -78.13
N GLN A 209 -18.04 -4.67 -78.04
CA GLN A 209 -17.47 -3.90 -79.14
C GLN A 209 -17.09 -4.81 -80.32
N GLN A 210 -16.53 -5.99 -80.03
CA GLN A 210 -16.23 -6.97 -81.07
C GLN A 210 -17.50 -7.50 -81.75
N ALA A 211 -18.53 -7.85 -80.97
CA ALA A 211 -19.82 -8.28 -81.50
C ALA A 211 -20.49 -7.20 -82.37
N LEU A 212 -20.38 -5.93 -81.98
CA LEU A 212 -20.89 -4.81 -82.78
C LEU A 212 -20.17 -4.71 -84.13
N HIS A 213 -18.83 -4.83 -84.16
CA HIS A 213 -18.07 -4.80 -85.41
C HIS A 213 -18.38 -6.00 -86.32
N GLU A 214 -18.63 -7.17 -85.74
CA GLU A 214 -19.06 -8.36 -86.48
C GLU A 214 -20.47 -8.14 -87.09
N GLU A 215 -21.41 -7.57 -86.33
CA GLU A 215 -22.76 -7.24 -86.81
C GLU A 215 -22.74 -6.15 -87.91
N GLU A 216 -21.91 -5.11 -87.75
CA GLU A 216 -21.72 -4.06 -88.77
C GLU A 216 -21.19 -4.66 -90.10
N ALA A 217 -20.27 -5.62 -90.03
CA ALA A 217 -19.74 -6.31 -91.20
C ALA A 217 -20.80 -7.20 -91.87
N GLU A 218 -21.63 -7.92 -91.10
CA GLU A 218 -22.73 -8.72 -91.62
C GLU A 218 -23.81 -7.84 -92.30
N HIS A 219 -24.16 -6.71 -91.69
CA HIS A 219 -25.15 -5.77 -92.25
C HIS A 219 -24.67 -5.13 -93.57
N LEU A 220 -23.37 -4.78 -93.67
CA LEU A 220 -22.76 -4.32 -94.92
C LEU A 220 -22.84 -5.37 -96.03
N ASN A 221 -22.61 -6.65 -95.70
CA ASN A 221 -22.67 -7.75 -96.65
C ASN A 221 -24.12 -8.02 -97.12
N LEU A 222 -25.08 -7.97 -96.20
CA LEU A 222 -26.51 -8.13 -96.51
C LEU A 222 -27.04 -7.00 -97.41
N SER A 223 -26.65 -5.75 -97.11
CA SER A 223 -27.00 -4.58 -97.93
C SER A 223 -26.49 -4.70 -99.37
N HIS A 224 -25.24 -5.18 -99.54
CA HIS A 224 -24.69 -5.42 -100.89
C HIS A 224 -25.46 -6.50 -101.66
N ASN A 225 -25.84 -7.59 -100.99
CA ASN A 225 -26.60 -8.68 -101.61
C ASN A 225 -28.01 -8.24 -102.03
N LEU A 226 -28.73 -7.49 -101.19
CA LEU A 226 -30.06 -6.97 -101.52
C LEU A 226 -30.03 -6.01 -102.72
N LYS A 227 -29.01 -5.15 -102.80
CA LYS A 227 -28.83 -4.23 -103.93
C LYS A 227 -28.61 -4.99 -105.25
N ASN A 228 -27.81 -6.06 -105.23
CA ASN A 228 -27.57 -6.90 -106.40
C ASN A 228 -28.85 -7.63 -106.87
N VAL A 229 -29.65 -8.14 -105.94
CA VAL A 229 -30.93 -8.80 -106.26
C VAL A 229 -31.91 -7.81 -106.90
N HIS A 230 -31.98 -6.58 -106.39
CA HIS A 230 -32.88 -5.57 -106.93
C HIS A 230 -32.53 -5.19 -108.38
N LEU A 231 -31.24 -4.98 -108.68
CA LEU A 231 -30.75 -4.64 -110.03
C LEU A 231 -31.04 -5.76 -111.04
N VAL A 232 -30.83 -7.02 -110.64
CA VAL A 232 -31.16 -8.18 -111.49
C VAL A 232 -32.65 -8.23 -111.78
N ASN A 233 -33.50 -8.02 -110.77
CA ASN A 233 -34.95 -8.12 -110.92
C ASN A 233 -35.54 -7.01 -111.82
N GLU A 234 -35.00 -5.79 -111.72
CA GLU A 234 -35.37 -4.68 -112.62
C GLU A 234 -35.00 -5.00 -114.08
N ALA A 235 -33.77 -5.45 -114.32
CA ALA A 235 -33.32 -5.83 -115.65
C ALA A 235 -34.17 -6.97 -116.26
N LEU A 236 -34.52 -7.97 -115.44
CA LEU A 236 -35.34 -9.11 -115.88
C LEU A 236 -36.77 -8.67 -116.23
N SER A 237 -37.34 -7.76 -115.44
CA SER A 237 -38.68 -7.22 -115.65
C SER A 237 -38.75 -6.37 -116.93
N SER A 238 -37.77 -5.47 -117.12
CA SER A 238 -37.65 -4.65 -118.33
C SER A 238 -37.45 -5.50 -119.58
N ALA A 239 -36.59 -6.51 -119.50
CA ALA A 239 -36.34 -7.43 -120.60
C ALA A 239 -37.58 -8.27 -120.96
N SER A 240 -38.34 -8.74 -119.95
CA SER A 240 -39.60 -9.48 -120.15
C SER A 240 -40.58 -8.70 -121.01
N LEU A 241 -40.78 -7.42 -120.69
CA LEU A 241 -41.69 -6.56 -121.43
C LEU A 241 -41.20 -6.31 -122.86
N LEU A 242 -39.94 -5.94 -123.02
CA LEU A 242 -39.35 -5.60 -124.32
C LEU A 242 -39.24 -6.81 -125.25
N ALA A 243 -38.82 -7.96 -124.73
CA ALA A 243 -38.67 -9.17 -125.52
C ALA A 243 -40.03 -9.68 -126.01
N MET A 244 -41.09 -9.59 -125.20
CA MET A 244 -42.45 -9.91 -125.64
C MET A 244 -42.90 -9.03 -126.82
N VAL A 245 -42.68 -7.72 -126.74
CA VAL A 245 -43.03 -6.79 -127.83
C VAL A 245 -42.23 -7.11 -129.10
N LEU A 246 -40.92 -7.33 -128.98
CA LEU A 246 -40.06 -7.69 -130.11
C LEU A 246 -40.48 -9.02 -130.73
N MET A 247 -40.81 -10.01 -129.90
CA MET A 247 -41.29 -11.30 -130.39
C MET A 247 -42.61 -11.13 -131.15
N GLU A 248 -43.58 -10.40 -130.62
CA GLU A 248 -44.87 -10.22 -131.28
C GLU A 248 -44.74 -9.44 -132.60
N GLN A 249 -43.89 -8.40 -132.65
CA GLN A 249 -43.57 -7.69 -133.89
C GLN A 249 -42.92 -8.61 -134.93
N THR A 250 -41.95 -9.43 -134.51
CA THR A 250 -41.28 -10.39 -135.41
C THR A 250 -42.29 -11.41 -135.96
N ARG A 251 -43.22 -11.87 -135.11
CA ARG A 251 -44.27 -12.82 -135.50
C ARG A 251 -45.25 -12.20 -136.49
N GLY A 252 -45.71 -10.98 -136.24
CA GLY A 252 -46.63 -10.25 -137.12
C GLY A 252 -46.03 -9.99 -138.50
N LEU A 253 -44.77 -9.54 -138.55
CA LEU A 253 -44.07 -9.28 -139.81
C LEU A 253 -43.82 -10.56 -140.62
N TRP A 254 -43.62 -11.70 -139.96
CA TRP A 254 -43.44 -12.99 -140.64
C TRP A 254 -44.77 -13.59 -141.13
N ALA A 255 -45.85 -13.45 -140.34
CA ALA A 255 -47.18 -13.91 -140.72
C ALA A 255 -47.74 -13.16 -141.94
N ALA A 256 -47.43 -11.86 -142.08
CA ALA A 256 -47.79 -11.06 -143.26
C ALA A 256 -47.18 -11.59 -144.58
N GLN A 257 -46.13 -12.43 -144.50
CA GLN A 257 -45.49 -13.06 -145.67
C GLN A 257 -46.08 -14.45 -146.03
N GLY A 258 -47.18 -14.87 -145.39
CA GLY A 258 -47.87 -16.13 -145.71
C GLY A 258 -47.11 -17.41 -145.37
N LYS A 259 -46.10 -17.35 -144.48
CA LYS A 259 -45.22 -18.47 -144.09
C LYS A 259 -45.53 -18.98 -142.67
N PRO A 260 -45.23 -20.26 -142.35
CA PRO A 260 -45.32 -20.78 -140.99
C PRO A 260 -44.36 -20.07 -140.01
N SER A 261 -44.67 -20.12 -138.72
CA SER A 261 -43.99 -19.39 -137.63
C SER A 261 -42.47 -19.60 -137.59
N MET A 262 -41.69 -18.50 -137.62
CA MET A 262 -40.22 -18.51 -137.56
C MET A 262 -39.64 -18.63 -136.14
N MET A 263 -40.46 -18.47 -135.09
CA MET A 263 -39.96 -18.33 -133.71
C MET A 263 -39.13 -19.50 -133.19
N ASP A 264 -39.45 -20.70 -133.67
CA ASP A 264 -38.79 -21.94 -133.26
C ASP A 264 -37.73 -22.39 -134.28
N ASN A 265 -37.40 -21.54 -135.26
CA ASN A 265 -36.33 -21.83 -136.20
C ASN A 265 -34.96 -21.61 -135.52
N PRO A 266 -34.02 -22.55 -135.71
CA PRO A 266 -32.67 -22.42 -135.19
C PRO A 266 -31.87 -21.36 -135.96
N LEU A 267 -31.24 -20.44 -135.23
CA LEU A 267 -30.27 -19.49 -135.73
C LEU A 267 -28.87 -20.12 -135.64
N ALA A 268 -28.39 -20.67 -136.75
CA ALA A 268 -27.06 -21.29 -136.82
C ALA A 268 -25.91 -20.33 -136.46
N SER A 269 -26.15 -19.01 -136.42
CA SER A 269 -25.14 -18.00 -136.10
C SER A 269 -24.99 -17.69 -134.61
N HIS A 270 -25.89 -18.14 -133.73
CA HIS A 270 -25.80 -17.86 -132.29
C HIS A 270 -26.14 -19.12 -131.48
N CYS A 271 -25.30 -19.44 -130.49
CA CYS A 271 -25.45 -20.65 -129.69
C CYS A 271 -25.55 -20.35 -128.20
N ARG A 272 -26.21 -21.27 -127.49
CA ARG A 272 -26.14 -21.37 -126.03
C ARG A 272 -24.72 -21.76 -125.59
N SER A 273 -24.41 -21.57 -124.31
CA SER A 273 -23.09 -21.93 -123.75
C SER A 273 -22.78 -23.44 -123.83
N ASP A 274 -23.79 -24.28 -124.06
CA ASP A 274 -23.67 -25.72 -124.28
C ASP A 274 -23.51 -26.12 -125.78
N GLY A 275 -23.42 -25.14 -126.69
CA GLY A 275 -23.17 -25.35 -128.11
C GLY A 275 -24.41 -25.56 -128.99
N GLN A 276 -25.63 -25.61 -128.42
CA GLN A 276 -26.87 -25.73 -129.19
C GLN A 276 -27.24 -24.39 -129.85
N PRO A 277 -27.67 -24.37 -131.13
CA PRO A 277 -28.10 -23.14 -131.80
C PRO A 277 -29.37 -22.59 -131.13
N LEU A 278 -29.39 -21.30 -130.88
CA LEU A 278 -30.54 -20.62 -130.30
C LEU A 278 -31.70 -20.60 -131.29
N THR A 279 -32.91 -20.77 -130.80
CA THR A 279 -34.09 -20.41 -131.57
C THR A 279 -34.19 -18.88 -131.70
N VAL A 280 -34.93 -18.39 -132.70
CA VAL A 280 -35.20 -16.95 -132.84
C VAL A 280 -35.82 -16.36 -131.57
N ARG A 281 -36.72 -17.10 -130.92
CA ARG A 281 -37.29 -16.73 -129.63
C ARG A 281 -36.22 -16.57 -128.55
N GLU A 282 -35.35 -17.56 -128.37
CA GLU A 282 -34.30 -17.49 -127.35
C GLU A 282 -33.26 -16.42 -127.66
N TYR A 283 -32.92 -16.21 -128.94
CA TYR A 283 -32.04 -15.12 -129.34
C TYR A 283 -32.63 -13.75 -128.96
N LEU A 284 -33.89 -13.50 -129.28
CA LEU A 284 -34.57 -12.25 -128.91
C LEU A 284 -34.65 -12.08 -127.39
N TRP A 285 -34.89 -13.15 -126.64
CA TRP A 285 -34.89 -13.14 -125.19
C TRP A 285 -33.51 -12.76 -124.62
N PHE A 286 -32.47 -13.52 -124.95
CA PHE A 286 -31.13 -13.31 -124.40
C PHE A 286 -30.48 -12.02 -124.89
N ALA A 287 -30.69 -11.61 -126.14
CA ALA A 287 -30.21 -10.32 -126.64
C ALA A 287 -30.81 -9.14 -125.86
N THR A 288 -32.12 -9.22 -125.59
CA THR A 288 -32.83 -8.18 -124.84
C THR A 288 -32.45 -8.20 -123.37
N LEU A 289 -32.41 -9.39 -122.75
CA LEU A 289 -32.03 -9.55 -121.34
C LEU A 289 -30.60 -9.09 -121.06
N MET A 290 -29.63 -9.44 -121.91
CA MET A 290 -28.24 -8.97 -121.74
C MET A 290 -28.13 -7.45 -121.87
N ARG A 291 -28.86 -6.82 -122.82
CA ARG A 291 -28.86 -5.36 -122.93
C ARG A 291 -29.44 -4.68 -121.71
N GLU A 292 -30.58 -5.17 -121.22
CA GLU A 292 -31.20 -4.62 -120.02
C GLU A 292 -30.34 -4.82 -118.79
N MET A 293 -29.72 -6.00 -118.63
CA MET A 293 -28.78 -6.25 -117.53
C MET A 293 -27.54 -5.34 -117.59
N THR A 294 -26.97 -5.11 -118.77
CA THR A 294 -25.86 -4.15 -118.93
C THR A 294 -26.32 -2.71 -118.69
N ALA A 295 -27.51 -2.32 -119.16
CA ALA A 295 -28.06 -0.98 -118.95
C ALA A 295 -28.35 -0.67 -117.47
N HIS A 296 -28.75 -1.68 -116.69
CA HIS A 296 -28.96 -1.57 -115.25
C HIS A 296 -27.67 -1.80 -114.43
N ASN A 297 -26.49 -1.79 -115.07
CA ASN A 297 -25.18 -2.00 -114.44
C ASN A 297 -25.11 -3.27 -113.58
N VAL A 298 -25.82 -4.33 -113.98
CA VAL A 298 -25.75 -5.62 -113.30
C VAL A 298 -24.32 -6.17 -113.42
N PRO A 299 -23.66 -6.58 -112.32
CA PRO A 299 -22.31 -7.14 -112.36
C PRO A 299 -22.18 -8.31 -113.34
N ASP A 300 -21.09 -8.37 -114.11
CA ASP A 300 -20.87 -9.36 -115.18
C ASP A 300 -21.00 -10.82 -114.74
N HIS A 301 -20.64 -11.13 -113.48
CA HIS A 301 -20.80 -12.48 -112.93
C HIS A 301 -22.28 -12.88 -112.80
N LEU A 302 -23.19 -11.94 -112.47
CA LEU A 302 -24.63 -12.18 -112.44
C LEU A 302 -25.20 -12.24 -113.86
N VAL A 303 -24.79 -11.35 -114.77
CA VAL A 303 -25.18 -11.44 -116.19
C VAL A 303 -24.83 -12.82 -116.76
N SER A 304 -23.70 -13.37 -116.31
CA SER A 304 -23.27 -14.73 -116.70
C SER A 304 -24.17 -15.84 -116.22
N THR A 305 -24.71 -15.72 -115.01
CA THR A 305 -25.63 -16.69 -114.43
C THR A 305 -26.98 -16.69 -115.16
N TYR A 306 -27.49 -15.50 -115.53
CA TYR A 306 -28.83 -15.37 -116.10
C TYR A 306 -28.87 -15.48 -117.65
N CYS A 307 -27.75 -15.28 -118.35
CA CYS A 307 -27.65 -15.38 -119.81
C CYS A 307 -26.59 -16.42 -120.25
N PRO A 308 -26.93 -17.73 -120.27
CA PRO A 308 -26.01 -18.81 -120.62
C PRO A 308 -25.85 -18.97 -122.14
N VAL A 309 -25.28 -17.95 -122.79
CA VAL A 309 -25.01 -17.92 -124.23
C VAL A 309 -23.52 -17.73 -124.53
N ALA A 310 -23.06 -18.30 -125.65
CA ALA A 310 -21.70 -18.16 -126.15
C ALA A 310 -21.52 -16.85 -126.93
N HIS A 311 -20.30 -16.28 -126.95
CA HIS A 311 -19.95 -15.05 -127.68
C HIS A 311 -20.88 -13.84 -127.41
N ARG A 312 -21.13 -13.52 -126.12
CA ARG A 312 -22.09 -12.48 -125.67
C ARG A 312 -21.90 -11.09 -126.27
N GLY A 313 -20.67 -10.71 -126.59
CA GLY A 313 -20.39 -9.42 -127.24
C GLY A 313 -21.15 -9.23 -128.55
N ASP A 314 -21.48 -10.32 -129.24
CA ASP A 314 -22.17 -10.29 -130.54
C ASP A 314 -23.66 -9.93 -130.41
N PHE A 315 -24.26 -10.15 -129.23
CA PHE A 315 -25.66 -9.81 -128.96
C PHE A 315 -25.86 -8.32 -128.64
N LEU A 316 -24.83 -7.66 -128.12
CA LEU A 316 -24.89 -6.24 -127.76
C LEU A 316 -24.67 -5.32 -128.96
N THR A 317 -24.00 -5.79 -130.02
CA THR A 317 -23.48 -4.96 -131.12
C THR A 317 -24.44 -4.74 -132.32
N ARG A 318 -25.61 -5.41 -132.41
CA ARG A 318 -26.58 -5.20 -133.50
C ARG A 318 -28.00 -4.90 -133.01
N PRO A 319 -28.60 -3.73 -133.31
CA PRO A 319 -29.97 -3.44 -132.91
C PRO A 319 -30.96 -4.33 -133.70
N VAL A 320 -31.88 -5.01 -132.99
CA VAL A 320 -32.92 -5.82 -133.63
C VAL A 320 -34.00 -4.84 -134.14
N ILE A 321 -33.79 -4.30 -135.34
CA ILE A 321 -34.77 -3.46 -136.04
C ILE A 321 -35.31 -4.30 -137.20
N ILE A 322 -36.63 -4.52 -137.22
CA ILE A 322 -37.29 -5.28 -138.29
C ILE A 322 -37.89 -4.26 -139.25
N GLN A 323 -37.37 -4.21 -140.49
CA GLN A 323 -37.86 -3.29 -141.53
C GLN A 323 -38.87 -4.00 -142.46
N GLU A 324 -40.00 -3.34 -142.70
CA GLU A 324 -41.08 -3.75 -143.59
C GLU A 324 -40.81 -3.17 -145.01
N LYS A 325 -40.79 -4.00 -146.07
CA LYS A 325 -40.80 -3.50 -147.46
C LYS A 325 -41.84 -4.26 -148.28
N ARG A 326 -42.89 -3.54 -148.70
CA ARG A 326 -44.03 -3.99 -149.52
C ARG A 326 -43.62 -4.30 -150.98
N PRO A 327 -44.35 -5.18 -151.69
CA PRO A 327 -44.19 -5.42 -153.11
C PRO A 327 -44.96 -4.38 -153.96
N ASP A 328 -44.37 -4.00 -155.10
CA ASP A 328 -45.04 -3.77 -156.39
C ASP A 328 -44.30 -4.62 -157.44
#